data_AF-Q5IZE4-F1
#
_entry.id   AF-Q5IZE4-F1
#
_cell.length_a   1.000
_cell.length_b   1.000
_cell.length_c   1.000
_cell.angle_alpha   90.00
_cell.angle_beta   90.00
_cell.angle_gamma   90.00
#
_symmetry.space_group_name_H-M   'P 1'
#
loop_
_entity.id
_entity.type
_entity.pdbx_description
1 polymer ?
#
loop_
_entity_poly.entity_id
_entity_poly.type
_entity_poly.pdbx_seq_one_letter_code
_entity_poly.pdbx_strand_id
1 'polypeptide(L)'
;PMRKINPLMKLINHSFIDLPTPSNISAWWNFGSLLGACLILQITTGLFLAMHYSPDASTAFSSIAHITRDVNYGWIIRYLHANGASMFFICLFLHIGRGLYYGSFLYSETWNIGIILLLATMATAFM
;
A
#
# COMPACT_ATOMS: atom_id res chain seq x y z
N PRO A 1 5.99 31.78 -6.18
CA PRO A 1 6.77 30.89 -5.27
C PRO A 1 7.44 29.75 -6.07
N MET A 2 8.66 29.35 -5.68
CA MET A 2 9.43 28.32 -6.42
C MET A 2 8.64 27.01 -6.62
N ARG A 3 7.76 26.67 -5.66
CA ARG A 3 6.85 25.51 -5.73
C ARG A 3 5.96 25.44 -6.97
N LYS A 4 5.67 26.57 -7.62
CA LYS A 4 4.80 26.62 -8.82
C LYS A 4 5.58 26.72 -10.14
N ILE A 5 6.89 26.99 -10.09
CA ILE A 5 7.73 27.28 -11.26
C ILE A 5 8.65 26.11 -11.57
N ASN A 6 9.31 25.55 -10.55
CA ASN A 6 10.19 24.40 -10.74
C ASN A 6 9.38 23.20 -11.25
N PRO A 7 9.76 22.54 -12.36
CA PRO A 7 8.96 21.49 -12.98
C PRO A 7 8.60 20.32 -12.05
N LEU A 8 9.54 19.88 -11.21
CA LEU A 8 9.31 18.78 -10.25
C LEU A 8 8.42 19.24 -9.10
N MET A 9 8.72 20.39 -8.50
CA MET A 9 7.91 20.92 -7.40
C MET A 9 6.50 21.28 -7.85
N LYS A 10 6.33 21.69 -9.10
CA LYS A 10 5.02 22.01 -9.69
C LYS A 10 4.12 20.79 -9.69
N LEU A 11 4.62 19.61 -10.05
CA LEU A 11 3.86 18.36 -10.02
C LEU A 11 3.39 18.01 -8.60
N ILE A 12 4.30 18.09 -7.62
CA ILE A 12 3.98 17.87 -6.20
C ILE A 12 2.96 18.91 -5.73
N ASN A 13 3.14 20.19 -6.10
CA ASN A 13 2.26 21.26 -5.66
C ASN A 13 0.82 21.04 -6.15
N HIS A 14 0.63 20.64 -7.41
CA HIS A 14 -0.71 20.41 -7.96
C HIS A 14 -1.41 19.15 -7.45
N SER A 15 -0.66 18.14 -6.97
CA SER A 15 -1.21 16.86 -6.52
C SER A 15 -1.28 16.69 -5.00
N PHE A 16 -0.48 17.43 -4.23
CA PHE A 16 -0.38 17.28 -2.77
C PHE A 16 -0.58 18.56 -1.95
N ILE A 17 -0.24 19.75 -2.48
CA ILE A 17 -0.21 20.99 -1.66
C ILE A 17 -1.41 21.88 -1.98
N ASP A 18 -1.50 22.37 -3.22
CA ASP A 18 -2.55 23.27 -3.69
C ASP A 18 -3.59 22.48 -4.51
N LEU A 19 -3.92 21.25 -4.10
CA LEU A 19 -4.96 20.43 -4.74
C LEU A 19 -6.34 20.89 -4.24
N PRO A 20 -7.23 21.42 -5.12
CA PRO A 20 -8.58 21.77 -4.72
C PRO A 20 -9.35 20.50 -4.33
N THR A 21 -9.79 20.44 -3.07
CA THR A 21 -10.50 19.28 -2.51
C THR A 21 -11.86 19.74 -1.98
N PRO A 22 -12.96 18.98 -2.18
CA PRO A 22 -14.25 19.33 -1.60
C PRO A 22 -14.16 19.40 -0.07
N SER A 23 -14.78 20.41 0.53
CA SER A 23 -14.68 20.68 1.98
C SER A 23 -15.45 19.67 2.85
N ASN A 24 -16.35 18.90 2.26
CA ASN A 24 -17.26 17.98 2.94
C ASN A 24 -16.91 16.49 2.74
N ILE A 25 -15.69 16.16 2.31
CA ILE A 25 -15.24 14.76 2.30
C ILE A 25 -15.16 14.22 3.74
N SER A 26 -15.67 13.01 3.93
CA SER A 26 -15.68 12.33 5.23
C SER A 26 -14.42 11.48 5.44
N ALA A 27 -14.29 10.85 6.62
CA ALA A 27 -13.17 9.96 6.94
C ALA A 27 -12.96 8.83 5.92
N TRP A 28 -14.01 8.44 5.19
CA TRP A 28 -13.95 7.43 4.13
C TRP A 28 -12.98 7.79 2.98
N TRP A 29 -12.66 9.07 2.78
CA TRP A 29 -11.67 9.48 1.78
C TRP A 29 -10.22 9.20 2.18
N ASN A 30 -9.96 8.91 3.46
CA ASN A 30 -8.61 8.63 3.96
C ASN A 30 -8.08 7.26 3.51
N PHE A 31 -8.95 6.32 3.10
CA PHE A 31 -8.50 5.00 2.70
C PHE A 31 -7.60 5.02 1.45
N GLY A 32 -7.66 6.05 0.61
CA GLY A 32 -6.72 6.20 -0.51
C GLY A 32 -5.28 6.43 -0.05
N SER A 33 -5.06 7.34 0.91
CA SER A 33 -3.72 7.60 1.44
C SER A 33 -3.23 6.46 2.33
N LEU A 34 -4.12 5.82 3.10
CA LEU A 34 -3.77 4.63 3.87
C LEU A 34 -3.30 3.47 2.98
N LEU A 35 -3.91 3.25 1.82
CA LEU A 35 -3.43 2.27 0.84
C LEU A 35 -2.02 2.58 0.34
N GLY A 36 -1.72 3.87 0.07
CA GLY A 36 -0.37 4.31 -0.26
C GLY A 36 0.63 4.05 0.86
N ALA A 37 0.24 4.31 2.12
CA ALA A 37 1.06 4.02 3.29
C ALA A 37 1.29 2.51 3.47
N CYS A 38 0.25 1.68 3.29
CA CYS A 38 0.35 0.21 3.31
C CYS A 38 1.33 -0.28 2.25
N LEU A 39 1.26 0.25 1.02
CA LEU A 39 2.17 -0.14 -0.06
C LEU A 39 3.64 0.15 0.28
N ILE A 40 3.93 1.36 0.80
CA ILE A 40 5.29 1.72 1.23
C ILE A 40 5.76 0.80 2.36
N LEU A 41 4.90 0.50 3.34
CA LEU A 41 5.22 -0.41 4.43
C LEU A 41 5.52 -1.82 3.92
N GLN A 42 4.70 -2.36 3.00
CA GLN A 42 4.92 -3.70 2.45
C GLN A 42 6.21 -3.78 1.63
N ILE A 43 6.50 -2.80 0.77
CA ILE A 43 7.74 -2.77 -0.03
C ILE A 43 8.96 -2.70 0.88
N THR A 44 8.95 -1.80 1.87
CA THR A 44 10.10 -1.60 2.76
C THR A 44 10.34 -2.84 3.62
N THR A 45 9.32 -3.34 4.32
CA THR A 45 9.45 -4.55 5.15
C THR A 45 9.79 -5.79 4.32
N GLY A 46 9.17 -5.95 3.14
CA GLY A 46 9.43 -7.06 2.23
C GLY A 46 10.86 -7.08 1.71
N LEU A 47 11.43 -5.91 1.39
CA LEU A 47 12.83 -5.78 0.98
C LEU A 47 13.78 -6.25 2.08
N PHE A 48 13.56 -5.84 3.33
CA PHE A 48 14.39 -6.29 4.45
C PHE A 48 14.25 -7.79 4.74
N LEU A 49 13.05 -8.35 4.59
CA LEU A 49 12.83 -9.80 4.72
C LEU A 49 13.55 -10.58 3.62
N ALA A 50 13.48 -10.10 2.38
CA ALA A 50 14.09 -10.74 1.22
C ALA A 50 15.63 -10.87 1.35
N MET A 51 16.29 -9.95 2.06
CA MET A 51 17.74 -10.02 2.33
C MET A 51 18.15 -11.24 3.17
N HIS A 52 17.20 -11.86 3.87
CA HIS A 52 17.45 -12.99 4.79
C HIS A 52 16.65 -14.25 4.44
N TYR A 53 15.78 -14.18 3.42
CA TYR A 53 14.95 -15.29 2.97
C TYR A 53 15.70 -16.18 1.96
N SER A 54 15.50 -17.50 2.05
CA SER A 54 16.01 -18.47 1.07
C SER A 54 14.83 -19.09 0.32
N PRO A 55 14.74 -18.97 -1.02
CA PRO A 55 13.59 -19.44 -1.78
C PRO A 55 13.62 -20.93 -2.12
N ASP A 56 14.62 -21.68 -1.67
CA ASP A 56 14.70 -23.13 -1.91
C ASP A 56 13.71 -23.88 -1.02
N ALA A 57 13.01 -24.88 -1.57
CA ALA A 57 11.97 -25.61 -0.86
C ALA A 57 12.47 -26.31 0.43
N SER A 58 13.77 -26.68 0.48
CA SER A 58 14.37 -27.32 1.66
C SER A 58 14.70 -26.32 2.78
N THR A 59 14.88 -25.03 2.45
CA THR A 59 15.32 -23.98 3.40
C THR A 59 14.31 -22.84 3.59
N ALA A 60 13.22 -22.79 2.81
CA ALA A 60 12.23 -21.71 2.88
C ALA A 60 11.69 -21.51 4.30
N PHE A 61 11.20 -22.57 4.95
CA PHE A 61 10.66 -22.49 6.30
C PHE A 61 11.73 -22.18 7.37
N SER A 62 12.91 -22.79 7.25
CA SER A 62 14.00 -22.56 8.21
C SER A 62 14.56 -21.15 8.11
N SER A 63 14.59 -20.54 6.91
CA SER A 63 15.00 -19.15 6.73
C SER A 63 14.03 -18.15 7.40
N ILE A 64 12.71 -18.44 7.39
CA ILE A 64 11.73 -17.65 8.16
C ILE A 64 11.93 -17.78 9.67
N ALA A 65 12.27 -18.98 10.14
CA ALA A 65 12.64 -19.20 11.54
C ALA A 65 13.89 -18.41 11.94
N HIS A 66 14.91 -18.39 11.09
CA HIS A 66 16.13 -17.59 11.25
C HIS A 66 15.81 -16.09 11.30
N ILE A 67 14.99 -15.57 10.37
CA ILE A 67 14.54 -14.17 10.40
C ILE A 67 13.88 -13.82 11.74
N THR A 68 13.05 -14.73 12.25
CA THR A 68 12.27 -14.44 13.47
C THR A 68 13.13 -14.48 14.74
N ARG A 69 14.13 -15.36 14.80
CA ARG A 69 14.89 -15.65 16.04
C ARG A 69 16.28 -15.00 16.07
N ASP A 70 16.94 -14.90 14.92
CA ASP A 70 18.37 -14.63 14.86
C ASP A 70 18.68 -13.28 14.20
N VAL A 71 17.78 -12.74 13.36
CA VAL A 71 17.92 -11.40 12.79
C VAL A 71 17.44 -10.34 13.78
N ASN A 72 18.27 -9.31 14.00
CA ASN A 72 17.92 -8.18 14.87
C ASN A 72 16.61 -7.53 14.42
N TYR A 73 15.63 -7.47 15.33
CA TYR A 73 14.27 -6.99 15.06
C TYR A 73 13.52 -7.71 13.93
N GLY A 74 14.02 -8.85 13.44
CA GLY A 74 13.41 -9.58 12.33
C GLY A 74 12.00 -10.08 12.64
N TRP A 75 11.71 -10.41 13.90
CA TRP A 75 10.34 -10.71 14.36
C TRP A 75 9.38 -9.53 14.14
N ILE A 76 9.79 -8.29 14.44
CA ILE A 76 8.97 -7.09 14.24
C ILE A 76 8.71 -6.90 12.75
N ILE A 77 9.76 -6.94 11.93
CA ILE A 77 9.66 -6.72 10.48
C ILE A 77 8.72 -7.77 9.86
N ARG A 78 8.86 -9.04 10.26
CA ARG A 78 8.00 -10.13 9.79
C ARG A 78 6.54 -9.92 10.18
N TYR A 79 6.25 -9.57 11.43
CA TYR A 79 4.87 -9.36 11.86
C TYR A 79 4.26 -8.08 11.27
N LEU A 80 5.06 -7.02 11.06
CA LEU A 80 4.62 -5.84 10.33
C LEU A 80 4.24 -6.20 8.89
N HIS A 81 5.06 -6.99 8.19
CA HIS A 81 4.76 -7.41 6.82
C HIS A 81 3.50 -8.29 6.74
N ALA A 82 3.36 -9.26 7.65
CA ALA A 82 2.23 -10.20 7.65
C ALA A 82 0.91 -9.52 8.05
N ASN A 83 0.89 -8.75 9.14
CA ASN A 83 -0.32 -8.04 9.57
C ASN A 83 -0.59 -6.82 8.66
N GLY A 84 0.45 -6.20 8.12
CA GLY A 84 0.36 -5.11 7.14
C GLY A 84 -0.36 -5.54 5.87
N ALA A 85 -0.14 -6.78 5.40
CA ALA A 85 -0.91 -7.35 4.29
C ALA A 85 -2.42 -7.44 4.62
N SER A 86 -2.78 -7.89 5.83
CA SER A 86 -4.20 -7.92 6.26
C SER A 86 -4.80 -6.52 6.34
N MET A 87 -4.05 -5.55 6.88
CA MET A 87 -4.48 -4.15 6.92
C MET A 87 -4.65 -3.55 5.51
N PHE A 88 -3.80 -3.94 4.55
CA PHE A 88 -3.93 -3.55 3.15
C PHE A 88 -5.30 -3.99 2.60
N PHE A 89 -5.70 -5.25 2.81
CA PHE A 89 -7.01 -5.73 2.35
C PHE A 89 -8.19 -5.08 3.08
N ILE A 90 -8.08 -4.81 4.38
CA ILE A 90 -9.10 -4.03 5.11
C ILE A 90 -9.27 -2.65 4.46
N CYS A 91 -8.16 -1.93 4.22
CA CYS A 91 -8.19 -0.65 3.53
C CYS A 91 -8.77 -0.75 2.12
N LEU A 92 -8.43 -1.79 1.35
CA LEU A 92 -8.94 -2.01 0.00
C LEU A 92 -10.45 -2.19 0.00
N PHE A 93 -10.97 -3.08 0.85
CA PHE A 93 -12.40 -3.35 0.90
C PHE A 93 -13.20 -2.13 1.36
N LEU A 94 -12.69 -1.36 2.33
CA LEU A 94 -13.34 -0.12 2.76
C LEU A 94 -13.24 0.98 1.68
N HIS A 95 -12.12 1.05 0.95
CA HIS A 95 -11.96 1.98 -0.18
C HIS A 95 -12.93 1.69 -1.32
N ILE A 96 -13.10 0.41 -1.68
CA ILE A 96 -14.06 -0.07 -2.69
C ILE A 96 -15.50 0.18 -2.21
N GLY A 97 -15.81 -0.21 -0.97
CA GLY A 97 -17.13 -0.01 -0.37
C GLY A 97 -17.56 1.46 -0.37
N ARG A 98 -16.64 2.38 -0.02
CA ARG A 98 -16.85 3.82 -0.19
C ARG A 98 -17.18 4.16 -1.64
N GLY A 99 -16.41 3.65 -2.59
CA GLY A 99 -16.59 3.94 -4.02
C GLY A 99 -17.96 3.49 -4.55
N LEU A 100 -18.46 2.35 -4.07
CA LEU A 100 -19.81 1.88 -4.37
C LEU A 100 -20.88 2.77 -3.74
N TYR A 101 -20.76 3.07 -2.44
CA TYR A 101 -21.75 3.84 -1.69
C TYR A 101 -21.94 5.27 -2.22
N TYR A 102 -20.85 5.95 -2.58
CA TYR A 102 -20.89 7.34 -3.09
C TYR A 102 -20.92 7.44 -4.63
N GLY A 103 -21.10 6.33 -5.36
CA GLY A 103 -21.16 6.36 -6.82
C GLY A 103 -19.84 6.75 -7.51
N SER A 104 -18.70 6.61 -6.82
CA SER A 104 -17.39 6.99 -7.37
C SER A 104 -16.95 6.11 -8.55
N PHE A 105 -17.58 4.96 -8.77
CA PHE A 105 -17.38 4.11 -9.95
C PHE A 105 -17.78 4.80 -11.26
N LEU A 106 -18.55 5.90 -11.21
CA LEU A 106 -18.86 6.73 -12.38
C LEU A 106 -17.60 7.37 -12.99
N TYR A 107 -16.50 7.50 -12.22
CA TYR A 107 -15.18 7.83 -12.76
C TYR A 107 -14.55 6.58 -13.39
N SER A 108 -15.01 6.21 -14.60
CA SER A 108 -14.72 4.92 -15.26
C SER A 108 -13.25 4.55 -15.29
N GLU A 109 -12.38 5.48 -15.72
CA GLU A 109 -10.94 5.21 -15.84
C GLU A 109 -10.30 4.95 -14.48
N THR A 110 -10.63 5.76 -13.47
CA THR A 110 -10.13 5.59 -12.10
C THR A 110 -10.63 4.29 -11.50
N TRP A 111 -11.89 3.92 -11.76
CA TRP A 111 -12.48 2.68 -11.27
C TRP A 111 -11.85 1.44 -11.91
N ASN A 112 -11.64 1.46 -13.23
CA ASN A 112 -11.01 0.35 -13.96
C ASN A 112 -9.55 0.14 -13.53
N ILE A 113 -8.78 1.23 -13.33
CA ILE A 113 -7.44 1.13 -12.73
C ILE A 113 -7.52 0.55 -11.32
N GLY A 114 -8.52 0.96 -10.52
CA GLY A 114 -8.78 0.39 -9.20
C GLY A 114 -9.00 -1.13 -9.21
N ILE A 115 -9.76 -1.65 -10.19
CA ILE A 115 -9.97 -3.10 -10.37
C ILE A 115 -8.64 -3.80 -10.69
N ILE A 116 -7.82 -3.23 -11.58
CA ILE A 116 -6.50 -3.78 -11.92
C ILE A 116 -5.60 -3.81 -10.68
N LEU A 117 -5.58 -2.72 -9.89
CA LEU A 117 -4.81 -2.65 -8.64
C LEU A 117 -5.28 -3.67 -7.60
N LEU A 118 -6.59 -3.91 -7.49
CA LEU A 118 -7.15 -4.95 -6.62
C LEU A 118 -6.63 -6.34 -7.04
N LEU A 119 -6.76 -6.69 -8.32
CA LEU A 119 -6.34 -8.00 -8.84
C LEU A 119 -4.83 -8.19 -8.71
N ALA A 120 -4.04 -7.16 -8.99
CA ALA A 120 -2.59 -7.19 -8.79
C ALA A 120 -2.25 -7.43 -7.31
N THR A 121 -2.91 -6.73 -6.38
CA THR A 121 -2.69 -6.91 -4.94
C THR A 121 -3.08 -8.31 -4.47
N MET A 122 -4.19 -8.86 -4.98
CA MET A 122 -4.61 -10.23 -4.71
C MET A 122 -3.59 -11.26 -5.17
N ALA A 123 -3.07 -11.11 -6.39
CA ALA A 123 -2.02 -11.98 -6.90
C ALA A 123 -0.76 -11.88 -6.03
N THR A 124 -0.31 -10.67 -5.68
CA THR A 124 0.87 -10.46 -4.83
C THR A 124 0.73 -11.07 -3.44
N ALA A 125 -0.45 -11.03 -2.82
CA ALA A 125 -0.65 -11.59 -1.48
C ALA A 125 -0.85 -13.12 -1.46
N PHE A 126 -1.16 -13.72 -2.62
CA PHE A 126 -1.26 -15.16 -2.78
C PHE A 126 0.12 -15.82 -2.93
N MET A 127 1.04 -15.16 -3.65
CA MET A 127 2.41 -15.61 -3.89
C MET A 127 3.27 -15.55 -2.63
#